data_AF-A0AA36M5P0-F1
#
_entry.id   AF-A0AA36M5P0-F1
#
_cell.length_a   1.000
_cell.length_b   1.000
_cell.length_c   1.000
_cell.angle_alpha   90.00
_cell.angle_beta   90.00
_cell.angle_gamma   90.00
#
_symmetry.space_group_name_H-M   'P 1'
#
loop_
_entity.id
_entity.type
_entity.pdbx_description
1 polymer ?
#
loop_
_entity_poly.entity_id
_entity_poly.type
_entity_poly.pdbx_seq_one_letter_code
_entity_poly.pdbx_strand_id
1 'polypeptide(L)'
;MVDTMSAYSNSTTGRRRLITKTDAEEKALDKISREAEARMRVKRETREQARQHRYTLLEKRVEEDAEAYRQDAASTSNGLQNGSECSEKLQDKVLELEDRFQQAMFLYSQLDNEKSSLLYEVDLLKDDLEEKEVLLQQSNRECRDLTSEVKLLKRTIEAMNATQQNLKAEIAQRDHLIQENGLVLVEQEADEASQVSVESSGSSISMKPGPLLFSAETIKLVERAVPGSSSLDQKVRKLVDTNKKMRKDYEEMEQSIYNQRMARANHQANVAGHGPSDEANKEAAKQLAELKFKLQEAERENTNHQGSIIRVEGQMKRFKANAEALEKELDEVKTQNRQLKKDLRDKENALDEQKETNKHLQSRLEKYRNQRARPL
;
A
#
# COMPACT_ATOMS: atom_id res chain seq x y z
N MET A 1 -31.63 14.61 25.84
CA MET A 1 -31.32 13.17 25.72
C MET A 1 -31.61 12.82 24.27
N VAL A 2 -30.72 13.15 23.32
CA VAL A 2 -29.37 12.60 23.05
C VAL A 2 -29.44 11.09 22.84
N ASP A 3 -29.54 10.69 21.57
CA ASP A 3 -28.94 9.46 21.06
C ASP A 3 -28.74 9.60 19.54
N THR A 4 -27.55 10.06 19.17
CA THR A 4 -27.01 9.95 17.80
C THR A 4 -25.51 9.71 17.90
N MET A 5 -25.10 8.45 17.87
CA MET A 5 -23.79 7.92 17.47
C MET A 5 -23.96 6.39 17.37
N SER A 6 -23.34 5.62 16.49
CA SER A 6 -22.38 5.83 15.43
C SER A 6 -22.45 4.55 14.59
N ALA A 7 -22.71 4.67 13.29
CA ALA A 7 -22.71 3.53 12.38
C ALA A 7 -21.29 3.37 11.80
N TYR A 8 -20.56 2.35 12.27
CA TYR A 8 -19.36 1.89 11.57
C TYR A 8 -19.78 1.11 10.32
N SER A 9 -19.79 1.80 9.18
CA SER A 9 -19.86 1.15 7.88
C SER A 9 -18.51 0.54 7.54
N ASN A 10 -18.40 -0.79 7.64
CA ASN A 10 -17.24 -1.53 7.19
C ASN A 10 -17.30 -1.68 5.66
N SER A 11 -16.68 -0.72 4.96
CA SER A 11 -16.49 -0.74 3.51
C SER A 11 -15.43 -1.77 3.13
N THR A 12 -15.86 -2.95 2.70
CA THR A 12 -15.01 -3.91 1.97
C THR A 12 -14.81 -3.43 0.53
N THR A 13 -13.88 -2.50 0.35
CA THR A 13 -13.43 -2.09 -0.99
C THR A 13 -12.51 -3.15 -1.57
N GLY A 14 -13.11 -4.08 -2.32
CA GLY A 14 -12.37 -4.99 -3.18
C GLY A 14 -11.48 -4.21 -4.14
N ARG A 15 -10.18 -4.55 -4.11
CA ARG A 15 -9.07 -3.97 -4.86
C ARG A 15 -9.26 -4.19 -6.38
N ARG A 16 -10.14 -3.41 -7.02
CA ARG A 16 -10.08 -3.19 -8.48
C ARG A 16 -8.91 -2.25 -8.74
N ARG A 17 -7.93 -2.68 -9.55
CA ARG A 17 -7.01 -1.74 -10.19
C ARG A 17 -7.84 -0.81 -11.07
N LEU A 18 -8.12 0.37 -10.53
CA LEU A 18 -8.61 1.51 -11.26
C LEU A 18 -7.44 1.92 -12.16
N ILE A 19 -7.56 1.73 -13.47
CA ILE A 19 -6.69 2.48 -14.39
C ILE A 19 -7.16 3.91 -14.25
N THR A 20 -6.51 4.63 -13.34
CA THR A 20 -6.79 6.02 -13.06
C THR A 20 -6.49 6.80 -14.33
N LYS A 21 -7.34 7.79 -14.65
CA LYS A 21 -7.18 8.71 -15.79
C LYS A 21 -5.76 9.33 -15.86
N THR A 22 -5.06 9.33 -14.73
CA THR A 22 -3.64 9.67 -14.55
C THR A 22 -2.67 8.76 -15.32
N ASP A 23 -2.92 7.47 -15.48
CA ASP A 23 -1.94 6.53 -16.08
C ASP A 23 -1.83 6.71 -17.60
N ALA A 24 -2.95 7.06 -18.25
CA ALA A 24 -2.98 7.37 -19.67
C ALA A 24 -2.38 8.76 -19.95
N GLU A 25 -2.61 9.70 -19.06
CA GLU A 25 -2.06 11.06 -19.11
C GLU A 25 -0.55 11.04 -18.81
N GLU A 26 -0.09 10.25 -17.84
CA GLU A 26 1.31 10.03 -17.50
C GLU A 26 2.07 9.37 -18.66
N LYS A 27 1.48 8.37 -19.32
CA LYS A 27 2.07 7.78 -20.54
C LYS A 27 2.14 8.76 -21.71
N ALA A 28 1.19 9.69 -21.81
CA ALA A 28 1.22 10.72 -22.84
C ALA A 28 2.31 11.77 -22.54
N LEU A 29 2.44 12.20 -21.28
CA LEU A 29 3.49 13.11 -20.83
C LEU A 29 4.89 12.50 -20.98
N ASP A 30 5.05 11.22 -20.63
CA ASP A 30 6.31 10.49 -20.79
C ASP A 30 6.72 10.36 -22.27
N LYS A 31 5.74 10.16 -23.16
CA LYS A 31 5.98 10.15 -24.61
C LYS A 31 6.38 11.53 -25.13
N ILE A 32 5.74 12.60 -24.66
CA ILE A 32 6.08 13.98 -25.04
C ILE A 32 7.49 14.35 -24.55
N SER A 33 7.83 13.99 -23.31
CA SER A 33 9.17 14.22 -22.75
C SER A 33 10.24 13.47 -23.54
N ARG A 34 10.03 12.18 -23.85
CA ARG A 34 10.96 11.38 -24.65
C ARG A 34 11.11 11.90 -26.08
N GLU A 35 10.03 12.39 -26.68
CA GLU A 35 10.06 12.99 -28.02
C GLU A 35 10.79 14.35 -28.00
N ALA A 36 10.59 15.17 -26.96
CA ALA A 36 11.30 16.42 -26.78
C ALA A 36 12.80 16.19 -26.57
N GLU A 37 13.17 15.21 -25.75
CA GLU A 37 14.56 14.81 -25.53
C GLU A 37 15.21 14.29 -26.82
N ALA A 38 14.52 13.44 -27.59
CA ALA A 38 15.00 12.96 -28.87
C ALA A 38 15.22 14.10 -29.87
N ARG A 39 14.30 15.08 -29.94
CA ARG A 39 14.45 16.27 -30.78
C ARG A 39 15.65 17.12 -30.34
N MET A 40 15.85 17.29 -29.03
CA MET A 40 17.01 18.00 -28.50
C MET A 40 18.31 17.26 -28.80
N ARG A 41 18.31 15.92 -28.74
CA ARG A 41 19.47 15.09 -29.09
C ARG A 41 19.85 15.26 -30.56
N VAL A 42 18.88 15.21 -31.47
CA VAL A 42 19.12 15.47 -32.90
C VAL A 42 19.64 16.90 -33.12
N LYS A 43 19.11 17.88 -32.38
CA LYS A 43 19.61 19.27 -32.44
C LYS A 43 21.07 19.36 -31.96
N ARG A 44 21.45 18.61 -30.94
CA ARG A 44 22.84 18.52 -30.45
C ARG A 44 23.75 17.85 -31.47
N GLU A 45 23.33 16.70 -32.02
CA GLU A 45 24.09 15.96 -33.04
C GLU A 45 24.30 16.80 -34.32
N THR A 46 23.26 17.51 -34.78
CA THR A 46 23.37 18.40 -35.96
C THR A 46 24.27 19.60 -35.71
N ARG A 47 24.21 20.21 -34.52
CA ARG A 47 25.15 21.27 -34.12
C ARG A 47 26.58 20.75 -34.07
N GLU A 48 26.80 19.57 -33.51
CA GLU A 48 28.11 18.94 -33.45
C GLU A 48 28.67 18.63 -34.84
N GLN A 49 27.84 18.11 -35.75
CA GLN A 49 28.23 17.92 -37.15
C GLN A 49 28.55 19.24 -37.85
N ALA A 50 27.78 20.30 -37.59
CA ALA A 50 28.08 21.63 -38.12
C ALA A 50 29.41 22.19 -37.57
N ARG A 51 29.71 21.95 -36.28
CA ARG A 51 31.00 22.29 -35.66
C ARG A 51 32.15 21.54 -36.34
N GLN A 52 32.01 20.23 -36.53
CA GLN A 52 33.02 19.42 -37.22
C GLN A 52 33.23 19.85 -38.69
N HIS A 53 32.16 20.14 -39.42
CA HIS A 53 32.25 20.61 -40.80
C HIS A 53 32.95 21.98 -40.88
N ARG A 54 32.65 22.89 -39.94
CA ARG A 54 33.27 24.21 -39.91
C ARG A 54 34.75 24.16 -39.49
N TYR A 55 35.12 23.22 -38.61
CA TYR A 55 36.50 22.95 -38.24
C TYR A 55 37.34 22.47 -39.43
N THR A 56 36.82 21.48 -40.18
CA THR A 56 37.52 20.95 -41.36
C THR A 56 37.67 21.97 -42.50
N LEU A 57 36.71 22.89 -42.67
CA LEU A 57 36.83 24.00 -43.62
C LEU A 57 37.94 24.99 -43.25
N LEU A 58 38.09 25.30 -41.96
CA LEU A 58 39.19 26.14 -41.51
C LEU A 58 40.54 25.49 -41.72
N GLU A 59 40.66 24.21 -41.36
CA GLU A 59 41.91 23.46 -41.51
C GLU A 59 42.36 23.46 -42.98
N LYS A 60 41.42 23.29 -43.91
CA LYS A 60 41.69 23.45 -45.35
C LYS A 60 42.11 24.87 -45.74
N ARG A 61 41.42 25.90 -45.25
CA ARG A 61 41.77 27.29 -45.54
C ARG A 61 43.19 27.64 -45.08
N VAL A 62 43.56 27.19 -43.87
CA VAL A 62 44.90 27.38 -43.31
C VAL A 62 45.96 26.67 -44.17
N GLU A 63 45.68 25.45 -44.64
CA GLU A 63 46.59 24.74 -45.54
C GLU A 63 46.70 25.41 -46.92
N GLU A 64 45.60 25.88 -47.50
CA GLU A 64 45.57 26.61 -48.78
C GLU A 64 46.34 27.94 -48.69
N ASP A 65 46.16 28.70 -47.61
CA ASP A 65 46.89 29.95 -47.39
C ASP A 65 48.39 29.68 -47.16
N ALA A 66 48.75 28.57 -46.48
CA ALA A 66 50.13 28.12 -46.35
C ALA A 66 50.74 27.68 -47.70
N GLU A 67 49.97 27.02 -48.56
CA GLU A 67 50.37 26.65 -49.93
C GLU A 67 50.58 27.87 -50.83
N ALA A 68 49.69 28.87 -50.76
CA ALA A 68 49.82 30.12 -51.49
C ALA A 68 51.09 30.86 -51.07
N TYR A 69 51.39 30.92 -49.78
CA TYR A 69 52.64 31.50 -49.27
C TYR A 69 53.88 30.74 -49.76
N ARG A 70 53.82 29.40 -49.83
CA ARG A 70 54.89 28.56 -50.41
C ARG A 70 55.11 28.82 -51.91
N GLN A 71 54.04 29.08 -52.67
CA GLN A 71 54.11 29.39 -54.11
C GLN A 71 54.63 30.81 -54.40
N ASP A 72 54.22 31.81 -53.63
CA ASP A 72 54.70 33.19 -53.80
C ASP A 72 56.18 33.33 -53.43
N ALA A 73 56.62 32.64 -52.36
CA ALA A 73 58.04 32.56 -52.00
C ALA A 73 58.90 31.90 -53.11
N ALA A 74 58.34 30.92 -53.82
CA ALA A 74 59.02 30.27 -54.95
C ALA A 74 59.01 31.11 -56.24
N SER A 75 58.03 32.00 -56.41
CA SER A 75 57.87 32.84 -57.61
C SER A 75 58.72 34.11 -57.58
N THR A 76 59.17 34.53 -56.38
CA THR A 76 59.97 35.76 -56.18
C THR A 76 61.47 35.57 -56.47
N SER A 77 61.93 34.33 -56.76
CA SER A 77 63.37 34.04 -56.90
C SER A 77 63.97 34.30 -58.30
N ASN A 78 63.28 34.98 -59.21
CA ASN A 78 63.78 35.22 -60.57
C ASN A 78 63.56 36.68 -61.03
N GLY A 79 64.57 37.54 -60.89
CA GLY A 79 64.51 38.86 -61.55
C GLY A 79 65.58 39.92 -61.22
N LEU A 80 66.78 39.74 -61.78
CA LEU A 80 67.65 40.76 -62.43
C LEU A 80 68.56 41.72 -61.63
N GLN A 81 69.72 41.94 -62.26
CA GLN A 81 70.86 42.81 -61.93
C GLN A 81 70.75 44.23 -62.52
N ASN A 82 71.40 45.16 -61.81
CA ASN A 82 72.14 46.39 -62.22
C ASN A 82 71.43 47.72 -62.58
N GLY A 83 71.74 48.76 -61.77
CA GLY A 83 72.00 50.13 -62.26
C GLY A 83 71.87 51.31 -61.28
N SER A 84 72.99 51.85 -60.77
CA SER A 84 73.22 53.23 -60.25
C SER A 84 72.64 53.63 -58.88
N GLU A 85 73.49 54.14 -57.98
CA GLU A 85 73.27 54.47 -56.55
C GLU A 85 71.98 55.27 -56.18
N CYS A 86 71.34 55.96 -57.13
CA CYS A 86 70.04 56.61 -56.92
C CYS A 86 68.86 55.64 -57.08
N SER A 87 68.96 54.71 -58.04
CA SER A 87 68.07 53.56 -58.15
C SER A 87 68.21 52.65 -56.93
N GLU A 88 69.43 52.48 -56.43
CA GLU A 88 69.74 51.62 -55.28
C GLU A 88 69.02 52.09 -54.02
N LYS A 89 69.06 53.39 -53.68
CA LYS A 89 68.31 53.94 -52.52
C LYS A 89 66.79 53.90 -52.68
N LEU A 90 66.28 53.94 -53.92
CA LEU A 90 64.85 53.78 -54.20
C LEU A 90 64.45 52.30 -54.11
N GLN A 91 65.30 51.39 -54.61
CA GLN A 91 65.14 49.94 -54.49
C GLN A 91 65.22 49.50 -53.03
N ASP A 92 66.13 50.05 -52.23
CA ASP A 92 66.20 49.80 -50.79
C ASP A 92 64.93 50.24 -50.06
N LYS A 93 64.34 51.38 -50.44
CA LYS A 93 63.06 51.84 -49.88
C LYS A 93 61.89 51.00 -50.34
N VAL A 94 61.89 50.53 -51.59
CA VAL A 94 60.88 49.60 -52.10
C VAL A 94 60.98 48.28 -51.35
N LEU A 95 62.19 47.74 -51.16
CA LEU A 95 62.46 46.55 -50.35
C LEU A 95 62.02 46.74 -48.88
N GLU A 96 62.35 47.88 -48.25
CA GLU A 96 61.92 48.16 -46.88
C GLU A 96 60.38 48.27 -46.76
N LEU A 97 59.71 48.84 -47.78
CA LEU A 97 58.25 48.90 -47.84
C LEU A 97 57.63 47.52 -48.10
N GLU A 98 58.26 46.69 -48.92
CA GLU A 98 57.88 45.30 -49.18
C GLU A 98 58.01 44.45 -47.91
N ASP A 99 59.12 44.55 -47.18
CA ASP A 99 59.34 43.87 -45.90
C ASP A 99 58.31 44.30 -44.85
N ARG A 100 58.03 45.60 -44.74
CA ARG A 100 56.99 46.11 -43.82
C ARG A 100 55.60 45.64 -44.22
N PHE A 101 55.30 45.57 -45.52
CA PHE A 101 54.03 45.05 -46.01
C PHE A 101 53.88 43.56 -45.71
N GLN A 102 54.93 42.77 -45.94
CA GLN A 102 54.96 41.34 -45.58
C GLN A 102 54.78 41.14 -44.07
N GLN A 103 55.44 41.93 -43.24
CA GLN A 103 55.28 41.87 -41.79
C GLN A 103 53.85 42.23 -41.34
N ALA A 104 53.23 43.24 -41.97
CA ALA A 104 51.84 43.59 -41.71
C ALA A 104 50.86 42.49 -42.17
N MET A 105 51.12 41.87 -43.31
CA MET A 105 50.34 40.74 -43.82
C MET A 105 50.43 39.51 -42.92
N PHE A 106 51.63 39.20 -42.41
CA PHE A 106 51.82 38.12 -41.43
C PHE A 106 51.02 38.38 -40.14
N LEU A 107 51.11 39.59 -39.59
CA LEU A 107 50.37 39.96 -38.39
C LEU A 107 48.86 39.95 -38.63
N TYR A 108 48.40 40.37 -39.81
CA TYR A 108 46.99 40.32 -40.18
C TYR A 108 46.48 38.88 -40.25
N SER A 109 47.23 37.96 -40.85
CA SER A 109 46.92 36.53 -40.87
C SER A 109 46.86 35.94 -39.45
N GLN A 110 47.82 36.31 -38.60
CA GLN A 110 47.82 35.89 -37.19
C GLN A 110 46.56 36.36 -36.45
N LEU A 111 46.19 37.63 -36.62
CA LEU A 111 44.99 38.20 -36.01
C LEU A 111 43.71 37.54 -36.53
N ASP A 112 43.64 37.19 -37.82
CA ASP A 112 42.47 36.53 -38.38
C ASP A 112 42.32 35.07 -37.88
N ASN A 113 43.44 34.38 -37.66
CA ASN A 113 43.46 33.06 -37.01
C ASN A 113 43.01 33.13 -35.55
N GLU A 114 43.53 34.09 -34.77
CA GLU A 114 43.13 34.30 -33.38
C GLU A 114 41.65 34.69 -33.28
N LYS A 115 41.18 35.60 -34.14
CA LYS A 115 39.77 35.98 -34.24
C LYS A 115 38.89 34.78 -34.58
N SER A 116 39.31 33.96 -35.53
CA SER A 116 38.60 32.74 -35.91
C SER A 116 38.51 31.81 -34.70
N SER A 117 39.64 31.50 -34.05
CA SER A 117 39.71 30.66 -32.83
C SER A 117 38.76 31.13 -31.73
N LEU A 118 38.82 32.42 -31.37
CA LEU A 118 37.93 33.01 -30.36
C LEU A 118 36.46 32.93 -30.76
N LEU A 119 36.15 33.06 -32.05
CA LEU A 119 34.78 32.92 -32.53
C LEU A 119 34.24 31.50 -32.33
N TYR A 120 35.07 30.46 -32.48
CA TYR A 120 34.67 29.08 -32.12
C TYR A 120 34.44 28.96 -30.62
N GLU A 121 35.34 29.48 -29.80
CA GLU A 121 35.18 29.40 -28.34
C GLU A 121 33.88 30.05 -27.89
N VAL A 122 33.54 31.23 -28.43
CA VAL A 122 32.25 31.89 -28.17
C VAL A 122 31.06 31.03 -28.59
N ASP A 123 31.13 30.37 -29.74
CA ASP A 123 30.05 29.49 -30.21
C ASP A 123 29.90 28.24 -29.32
N LEU A 124 31.00 27.64 -28.85
CA LEU A 124 30.98 26.53 -27.88
C LEU A 124 30.35 26.99 -26.56
N LEU A 125 30.78 28.13 -26.02
CA LEU A 125 30.25 28.67 -24.78
C LEU A 125 28.76 29.00 -24.86
N LYS A 126 28.27 29.44 -26.03
CA LYS A 126 26.83 29.65 -26.25
C LYS A 126 26.07 28.33 -26.21
N ASP A 127 26.56 27.29 -26.87
CA ASP A 127 25.94 25.96 -26.85
C ASP A 127 25.89 25.39 -25.42
N ASP A 128 26.99 25.54 -24.66
CA ASP A 128 27.07 25.13 -23.25
C ASP A 128 26.08 25.92 -22.38
N LEU A 129 25.96 27.22 -22.61
CA LEU A 129 25.00 28.07 -21.89
C LEU A 129 23.55 27.63 -22.18
N GLU A 130 23.21 27.36 -23.44
CA GLU A 130 21.89 26.83 -23.80
C GLU A 130 21.61 25.47 -23.14
N GLU A 131 22.62 24.58 -23.05
CA GLU A 131 22.46 23.30 -22.34
C GLU A 131 22.23 23.51 -20.84
N LYS A 132 22.98 24.40 -20.20
CA LYS A 132 22.80 24.72 -18.78
C LYS A 132 21.42 25.34 -18.51
N GLU A 133 20.90 26.18 -19.40
CA GLU A 133 19.56 26.74 -19.28
C GLU A 133 18.47 25.66 -19.31
N VAL A 134 18.60 24.67 -20.20
CA VAL A 134 17.66 23.54 -20.27
C VAL A 134 17.71 22.71 -18.99
N LEU A 135 18.90 22.40 -18.48
CA LEU A 135 19.06 21.66 -17.23
C LEU A 135 18.48 22.42 -16.04
N LEU A 136 18.69 23.73 -15.98
CA LEU A 136 18.10 24.58 -14.94
C LEU A 136 16.56 24.58 -15.03
N GLN A 137 15.99 24.66 -16.23
CA GLN A 137 14.54 24.58 -16.41
C GLN A 137 13.98 23.22 -15.98
N GLN A 138 14.67 22.13 -16.30
CA GLN A 138 14.28 20.78 -15.87
C GLN A 138 14.32 20.65 -14.35
N SER A 139 15.45 21.01 -13.72
CA SER A 139 15.60 20.96 -12.26
C SER A 139 14.53 21.81 -11.55
N ASN A 140 14.19 22.99 -12.08
CA ASN A 140 13.11 23.82 -11.54
C ASN A 140 11.73 23.18 -11.65
N ARG A 141 11.46 22.35 -12.67
CA ARG A 141 10.21 21.58 -12.77
C ARG A 141 10.17 20.48 -11.71
N GLU A 142 11.23 19.69 -11.62
CA GLU A 142 11.38 18.63 -10.61
C GLU A 142 11.22 19.17 -9.18
N CYS A 143 11.83 20.33 -8.86
CA CYS A 143 11.65 20.97 -7.56
C CYS A 143 10.19 21.36 -7.28
N ARG A 144 9.43 21.81 -8.30
CA ARG A 144 8.00 22.14 -8.14
C ARG A 144 7.16 20.88 -7.92
N ASP A 145 7.44 19.83 -8.67
CA ASP A 145 6.73 18.55 -8.57
C ASP A 145 6.95 17.93 -7.19
N LEU A 146 8.21 17.83 -6.74
CA LEU A 146 8.55 17.38 -5.38
C LEU A 146 7.91 18.26 -4.30
N THR A 147 7.87 19.58 -4.49
CA THR A 147 7.19 20.49 -3.55
C THR A 147 5.68 20.20 -3.49
N SER A 148 5.05 19.88 -4.61
CA SER A 148 3.63 19.53 -4.68
C SER A 148 3.36 18.18 -4.00
N GLU A 149 4.23 17.19 -4.19
CA GLU A 149 4.15 15.88 -3.57
C GLU A 149 4.31 15.97 -2.05
N VAL A 150 5.29 16.75 -1.57
CA VAL A 150 5.46 17.01 -0.13
C VAL A 150 4.20 17.63 0.48
N LYS A 151 3.55 18.56 -0.21
CA LYS A 151 2.28 19.16 0.25
C LYS A 151 1.16 18.11 0.30
N LEU A 152 1.08 17.20 -0.66
CA LEU A 152 0.11 16.11 -0.67
C LEU A 152 0.36 15.14 0.49
N LEU A 153 1.61 14.68 0.67
CA LEU A 153 2.00 13.78 1.76
C LEU A 153 1.69 14.39 3.13
N LYS A 154 1.95 15.68 3.34
CA LYS A 154 1.58 16.38 4.58
C LYS A 154 0.09 16.32 4.87
N ARG A 155 -0.77 16.59 3.88
CA ARG A 155 -2.24 16.47 4.03
C ARG A 155 -2.67 15.04 4.35
N THR A 156 -2.04 14.06 3.74
CA THR A 156 -2.31 12.64 4.02
C THR A 156 -1.93 12.28 5.46
N ILE A 157 -0.76 12.71 5.94
CA ILE A 157 -0.31 12.51 7.32
C ILE A 157 -1.27 13.19 8.30
N GLU A 158 -1.69 14.43 8.03
CA GLU A 158 -2.67 15.15 8.85
C GLU A 158 -4.01 14.39 8.94
N ALA A 159 -4.52 13.90 7.81
CA ALA A 159 -5.74 13.10 7.77
C ALA A 159 -5.60 11.79 8.55
N MET A 160 -4.48 11.08 8.40
CA MET A 160 -4.21 9.84 9.15
C MET A 160 -4.04 10.09 10.66
N ASN A 161 -3.43 11.21 11.05
CA ASN A 161 -3.33 11.57 12.46
C ASN A 161 -4.69 11.88 13.06
N ALA A 162 -5.57 12.57 12.32
CA ALA A 162 -6.95 12.82 12.76
C ALA A 162 -7.73 11.51 12.94
N THR A 163 -7.63 10.56 12.01
CA THR A 163 -8.29 9.25 12.17
C THR A 163 -7.70 8.46 13.34
N GLN A 164 -6.38 8.49 13.55
CA GLN A 164 -5.73 7.87 14.69
C GLN A 164 -6.22 8.48 16.02
N GLN A 165 -6.36 9.80 16.10
CA GLN A 165 -6.88 10.48 17.29
C GLN A 165 -8.33 10.10 17.57
N ASN A 166 -9.18 10.03 16.54
CA ASN A 166 -10.57 9.58 16.69
C ASN A 166 -10.64 8.14 17.20
N LEU A 167 -9.88 7.22 16.60
CA LEU A 167 -9.84 5.82 17.05
C LEU A 167 -9.34 5.70 18.49
N LYS A 168 -8.33 6.49 18.88
CA LYS A 168 -7.85 6.54 20.27
C LYS A 168 -8.95 7.04 21.22
N ALA A 169 -9.69 8.07 20.85
CA ALA A 169 -10.80 8.58 21.65
C ALA A 169 -11.93 7.54 21.79
N GLU A 170 -12.28 6.84 20.72
CA GLU A 170 -13.29 5.77 20.72
C GLU A 170 -12.85 4.56 21.56
N ILE A 171 -11.56 4.20 21.55
CA ILE A 171 -11.01 3.16 22.44
C ILE A 171 -11.11 3.62 23.89
N ALA A 172 -10.68 4.85 24.20
CA ALA A 172 -10.76 5.39 25.56
C ALA A 172 -12.21 5.44 26.07
N GLN A 173 -13.17 5.80 25.21
CA GLN A 173 -14.60 5.77 25.55
C GLN A 173 -15.08 4.33 25.81
N ARG A 174 -14.65 3.35 25.01
CA ARG A 174 -14.96 1.93 25.24
C ARG A 174 -14.39 1.45 26.57
N ASP A 175 -13.14 1.78 26.87
CA ASP A 175 -12.49 1.41 28.14
C ASP A 175 -13.21 2.05 29.34
N HIS A 176 -13.65 3.29 29.22
CA HIS A 176 -14.48 3.96 30.23
C HIS A 176 -15.80 3.22 30.48
N LEU A 177 -16.52 2.86 29.41
CA LEU A 177 -17.76 2.09 29.52
C LEU A 177 -17.54 0.70 30.15
N ILE A 178 -16.45 0.03 29.81
CA ILE A 178 -16.07 -1.25 30.41
C ILE A 178 -15.88 -1.06 31.93
N GLN A 179 -15.15 -0.02 32.34
CA GLN A 179 -14.91 0.27 33.75
C GLN A 179 -16.18 0.68 34.52
N GLU A 180 -17.04 1.52 33.94
CA GLU A 180 -18.31 1.94 34.54
C GLU A 180 -19.26 0.77 34.80
N ASN A 181 -19.26 -0.23 33.91
CA ASN A 181 -20.03 -1.45 34.09
C ASN A 181 -19.37 -2.46 35.06
N GLY A 182 -18.25 -2.07 35.71
CA GLY A 182 -17.53 -2.90 36.66
C GLY A 182 -16.83 -4.08 36.00
N LEU A 183 -16.45 -3.97 34.74
CA LEU A 183 -15.76 -5.00 33.97
C LEU A 183 -14.27 -4.64 33.81
N VAL A 184 -13.42 -5.65 33.60
CA VAL A 184 -11.97 -5.52 33.45
C VAL A 184 -11.49 -6.45 32.33
N LEU A 185 -10.54 -5.97 31.55
CA LEU A 185 -9.84 -6.75 30.53
C LEU A 185 -8.73 -7.59 31.18
N VAL A 186 -8.75 -8.90 30.93
CA VAL A 186 -7.73 -9.85 31.39
C VAL A 186 -7.08 -10.49 30.18
N GLU A 187 -5.75 -10.41 30.10
CA GLU A 187 -4.99 -11.04 29.04
C GLU A 187 -5.08 -12.57 29.13
N GLN A 188 -5.32 -13.21 27.99
CA GLN A 188 -5.32 -14.66 27.89
C GLN A 188 -3.87 -15.18 27.89
N GLU A 189 -3.58 -16.23 28.66
CA GLU A 189 -2.30 -16.93 28.52
C GLU A 189 -2.18 -17.51 27.10
N ALA A 190 -1.09 -17.17 26.41
CA ALA A 190 -0.76 -17.83 25.16
C ALA A 190 -0.18 -19.22 25.50
N ASP A 191 -0.88 -20.28 25.14
CA ASP A 191 -0.34 -21.64 25.23
C ASP A 191 0.96 -21.72 24.40
N GLU A 192 2.08 -22.02 25.06
CA GLU A 192 3.40 -22.21 24.43
C GLU A 192 3.40 -23.27 23.31
N ALA A 193 2.35 -24.10 23.23
CA ALA A 193 2.15 -25.06 22.14
C ALA A 193 1.93 -24.42 20.76
N SER A 194 1.78 -23.09 20.67
CA SER A 194 1.56 -22.36 19.42
C SER A 194 2.80 -21.67 18.86
N GLN A 195 3.97 -21.77 19.53
CA GLN A 195 5.24 -21.28 18.96
C GLN A 195 5.82 -22.33 17.99
N VAL A 196 5.16 -22.54 16.86
CA VAL A 196 5.86 -23.02 15.67
C VAL A 196 6.69 -21.88 15.13
N SER A 197 8.01 -22.07 15.19
CA SER A 197 9.01 -21.24 14.55
C SER A 197 8.65 -21.03 13.06
N VAL A 198 8.38 -19.79 12.67
CA VAL A 198 8.22 -19.43 11.26
C VAL A 198 9.23 -18.33 10.93
N GLU A 199 10.45 -18.76 10.68
CA GLU A 199 11.32 -18.08 9.72
C GLU A 199 10.73 -18.30 8.32
N SER A 200 9.70 -17.52 7.96
CA SER A 200 9.27 -17.45 6.57
C SER A 200 8.48 -16.17 6.29
N SER A 201 9.11 -15.31 5.51
CA SER A 201 8.54 -14.11 4.93
C SER A 201 7.24 -14.44 4.19
N GLY A 202 6.10 -14.01 4.75
CA GLY A 202 4.81 -14.20 4.09
C GLY A 202 3.62 -13.96 5.00
N SER A 203 3.39 -12.69 5.35
CA SER A 203 2.15 -12.09 5.89
C SER A 203 1.00 -13.07 6.23
N SER A 204 1.17 -13.84 7.28
CA SER A 204 0.09 -14.59 7.94
C SER A 204 -0.10 -13.92 9.29
N ILE A 205 -1.16 -13.13 9.41
CA ILE A 205 -1.51 -12.44 10.66
C ILE A 205 -1.84 -13.53 11.68
N SER A 206 -0.86 -13.84 12.53
CA SER A 206 -1.09 -14.62 13.74
C SER A 206 -2.02 -13.79 14.63
N MET A 207 -3.31 -14.16 14.62
CA MET A 207 -4.32 -13.57 15.49
C MET A 207 -4.04 -14.09 16.90
N LYS A 208 -3.17 -13.40 17.65
CA LYS A 208 -3.09 -13.62 19.09
C LYS A 208 -4.49 -13.49 19.67
N PRO A 209 -4.92 -14.41 20.56
CA PRO A 209 -6.21 -14.28 21.22
C PRO A 209 -6.29 -12.91 21.92
N GLY A 210 -7.40 -12.20 21.72
CA GLY A 210 -7.64 -10.91 22.36
C GLY A 210 -7.89 -11.07 23.86
N PRO A 211 -7.77 -9.97 24.64
CA PRO A 211 -8.09 -9.99 26.06
C PRO A 211 -9.56 -10.36 26.29
N LEU A 212 -9.81 -11.08 27.37
CA LEU A 212 -11.14 -11.49 27.82
C LEU A 212 -11.72 -10.46 28.78
N LEU A 213 -13.05 -10.41 28.89
CA LEU A 213 -13.75 -9.45 29.72
C LEU A 213 -14.35 -10.16 30.94
N PHE A 214 -14.04 -9.68 32.15
CA PHE A 214 -14.52 -10.26 33.41
C PHE A 214 -15.07 -9.19 34.34
N SER A 215 -15.96 -9.57 35.26
CA SER A 215 -16.34 -8.68 36.36
C SER A 215 -15.13 -8.39 37.26
N ALA A 216 -14.93 -7.11 37.56
CA ALA A 216 -13.91 -6.63 38.49
C ALA A 216 -14.04 -7.30 39.86
N GLU A 217 -15.27 -7.57 40.30
CA GLU A 217 -15.53 -8.26 41.57
C GLU A 217 -15.06 -9.71 41.52
N THR A 218 -15.33 -10.42 40.42
CA THR A 218 -14.86 -11.80 40.24
C THR A 218 -13.33 -11.88 40.28
N ILE A 219 -12.64 -10.97 39.58
CA ILE A 219 -11.17 -10.91 39.60
C ILE A 219 -10.64 -10.63 41.02
N LYS A 220 -11.23 -9.66 41.72
CA LYS A 220 -10.88 -9.35 43.13
C LYS A 220 -11.07 -10.55 44.05
N LEU A 221 -12.15 -11.32 43.89
CA LEU A 221 -12.39 -12.52 44.69
C LEU A 221 -11.32 -13.60 44.44
N VAL A 222 -10.95 -13.81 43.18
CA VAL A 222 -9.90 -14.76 42.80
C VAL A 222 -8.54 -14.31 43.33
N GLU A 223 -8.20 -13.03 43.25
CA GLU A 223 -6.97 -12.47 43.84
C GLU A 223 -6.92 -12.61 45.36
N ARG A 224 -8.06 -12.41 46.04
CA ARG A 224 -8.15 -12.61 47.49
C ARG A 224 -7.98 -14.07 47.89
N ALA A 225 -8.53 -14.99 47.10
CA ALA A 225 -8.41 -16.43 47.36
C ALA A 225 -7.01 -16.98 47.03
N VAL A 226 -6.37 -16.47 45.98
CA VAL A 226 -5.01 -16.84 45.57
C VAL A 226 -4.17 -15.58 45.30
N PRO A 227 -3.53 -15.02 46.34
CA PRO A 227 -2.66 -13.85 46.20
C PRO A 227 -1.43 -14.15 45.34
N GLY A 228 -0.95 -13.14 44.62
CA GLY A 228 0.28 -13.20 43.83
C GLY A 228 0.10 -12.75 42.37
N SER A 229 1.21 -12.68 41.65
CA SER A 229 1.29 -12.18 40.27
C SER A 229 1.11 -13.26 39.20
N SER A 230 0.64 -14.46 39.55
CA SER A 230 0.29 -15.48 38.56
C SER A 230 -0.94 -15.07 37.75
N SER A 231 -1.03 -15.59 36.53
CA SER A 231 -2.19 -15.37 35.65
C SER A 231 -3.50 -15.82 36.29
N LEU A 232 -4.61 -15.34 35.72
CA LEU A 232 -5.94 -15.73 36.17
C LEU A 232 -6.14 -17.26 36.05
N ASP A 233 -5.70 -17.86 34.94
CA ASP A 233 -5.82 -19.30 34.69
C ASP A 233 -5.04 -20.12 35.72
N GLN A 234 -3.82 -19.71 36.06
CA GLN A 234 -3.03 -20.35 37.12
C GLN A 234 -3.69 -20.21 38.50
N LYS A 235 -4.28 -19.05 38.81
CA LYS A 235 -5.00 -18.83 40.07
C LYS A 235 -6.22 -19.75 40.16
N VAL A 236 -7.01 -19.85 39.09
CA VAL A 236 -8.17 -20.76 39.02
C VAL A 236 -7.75 -22.22 39.18
N ARG A 237 -6.65 -22.64 38.53
CA ARG A 237 -6.13 -24.02 38.68
C ARG A 237 -5.75 -24.34 40.12
N LYS A 238 -5.04 -23.44 40.81
CA LYS A 238 -4.71 -23.60 42.25
C LYS A 238 -5.96 -23.67 43.14
N LEU A 239 -6.98 -22.87 42.86
CA LEU A 239 -8.29 -22.92 43.54
C LEU A 239 -8.97 -24.28 43.36
N VAL A 240 -8.93 -24.85 42.16
CA VAL A 240 -9.49 -26.18 41.88
C VAL A 240 -8.71 -27.27 42.65
N ASP A 241 -7.39 -27.20 42.65
CA ASP A 241 -6.55 -28.20 43.33
C ASP A 241 -6.71 -28.17 44.85
N THR A 242 -6.80 -26.98 45.44
CA THR A 242 -7.10 -26.81 46.87
C THR A 242 -8.51 -27.33 47.22
N ASN A 243 -9.52 -27.09 46.37
CA ASN A 243 -10.87 -27.61 46.57
C ASN A 243 -10.91 -29.16 46.50
N LYS A 244 -10.19 -29.76 45.53
CA LYS A 244 -10.03 -31.22 45.43
C LYS A 244 -9.42 -31.81 46.70
N LYS A 245 -8.38 -31.18 47.25
CA LYS A 245 -7.76 -31.62 48.50
C LYS A 245 -8.74 -31.54 49.67
N MET A 246 -9.43 -30.42 49.85
CA MET A 246 -10.42 -30.26 50.92
C MET A 246 -11.57 -31.27 50.83
N ARG A 247 -12.05 -31.60 49.62
CA ARG A 247 -13.06 -32.64 49.42
C ARG A 247 -12.58 -34.01 49.86
N LYS A 248 -11.35 -34.37 49.49
CA LYS A 248 -10.73 -35.61 49.93
C LYS A 248 -10.61 -35.67 51.46
N ASP A 249 -10.13 -34.59 52.09
CA ASP A 249 -10.01 -34.50 53.55
C ASP A 249 -11.39 -34.63 54.23
N TYR A 250 -12.45 -34.09 53.61
CA TYR A 250 -13.83 -34.23 54.09
C TYR A 250 -14.37 -35.66 53.95
N GLU A 251 -14.14 -36.33 52.82
CA GLU A 251 -14.52 -37.74 52.61
C GLU A 251 -13.82 -38.67 53.62
N GLU A 252 -12.53 -38.45 53.87
CA GLU A 252 -11.77 -39.18 54.89
C GLU A 252 -12.32 -38.95 56.30
N MET A 253 -12.71 -37.71 56.62
CA MET A 253 -13.36 -37.38 57.89
C MET A 253 -14.74 -38.02 58.02
N GLU A 254 -15.56 -38.01 56.97
CA GLU A 254 -16.87 -38.67 56.95
C GLU A 254 -16.74 -40.19 57.16
N GLN A 255 -15.79 -40.84 56.49
CA GLN A 255 -15.49 -42.25 56.71
C GLN A 255 -15.06 -42.51 58.15
N SER A 256 -14.23 -41.63 58.73
CA SER A 256 -13.83 -41.72 60.13
C SER A 256 -15.02 -41.63 61.10
N ILE A 257 -15.91 -40.65 60.89
CA ILE A 257 -17.14 -40.50 61.70
C ILE A 257 -18.08 -41.70 61.51
N TYR A 258 -18.24 -42.20 60.29
CA TYR A 258 -19.05 -43.38 60.00
C TYR A 258 -18.51 -44.61 60.73
N ASN A 259 -17.21 -44.86 60.65
CA ASN A 259 -16.55 -45.97 61.35
C ASN A 259 -16.74 -45.84 62.87
N GLN A 260 -16.66 -44.62 63.42
CA GLN A 260 -16.88 -44.37 64.84
C GLN A 260 -18.35 -44.57 65.26
N ARG A 261 -19.31 -44.18 64.41
CA ARG A 261 -20.75 -44.45 64.61
C ARG A 261 -21.06 -45.93 64.51
N MET A 262 -20.49 -46.66 63.54
CA MET A 262 -20.67 -48.11 63.41
C MET A 262 -20.06 -48.86 64.59
N ALA A 263 -18.91 -48.43 65.10
CA ALA A 263 -18.33 -48.96 66.33
C ALA A 263 -19.24 -48.71 67.55
N ARG A 264 -19.86 -47.53 67.66
CA ARG A 264 -20.86 -47.20 68.69
C ARG A 264 -22.18 -47.96 68.51
N ALA A 265 -22.66 -48.12 67.28
CA ALA A 265 -23.89 -48.82 66.95
C ALA A 265 -23.76 -50.33 67.18
N ASN A 266 -22.60 -50.94 66.89
CA ASN A 266 -22.31 -52.32 67.30
C ASN A 266 -22.23 -52.46 68.84
N HIS A 267 -21.83 -51.41 69.56
CA HIS A 267 -21.96 -51.34 71.02
C HIS A 267 -23.43 -51.20 71.49
N GLN A 268 -24.29 -50.56 70.69
CA GLN A 268 -25.70 -50.27 71.00
C GLN A 268 -26.66 -51.38 70.55
N ALA A 269 -26.29 -52.17 69.54
CA ALA A 269 -27.02 -53.35 69.05
C ALA A 269 -27.05 -54.50 70.07
N ASN A 270 -26.21 -54.45 71.12
CA ASN A 270 -26.33 -55.32 72.29
C ASN A 270 -27.41 -54.87 73.29
N VAL A 271 -28.08 -53.72 73.10
CA VAL A 271 -28.91 -53.11 74.17
C VAL A 271 -30.34 -52.69 73.78
N ALA A 272 -30.76 -52.56 72.52
CA ALA A 272 -32.14 -52.10 72.28
C ALA A 272 -32.78 -52.60 70.99
N GLY A 273 -33.68 -53.58 71.12
CA GLY A 273 -34.78 -53.77 70.18
C GLY A 273 -35.99 -52.97 70.66
N HIS A 274 -36.53 -52.10 69.80
CA HIS A 274 -37.96 -51.76 69.70
C HIS A 274 -38.17 -50.90 68.44
N GLY A 275 -39.05 -51.34 67.53
CA GLY A 275 -39.39 -50.67 66.28
C GLY A 275 -40.36 -49.50 66.47
N PRO A 276 -40.42 -48.52 65.54
CA PRO A 276 -41.25 -47.34 65.69
C PRO A 276 -42.72 -47.60 65.33
N SER A 277 -43.58 -46.78 65.93
CA SER A 277 -45.05 -46.84 65.89
C SER A 277 -45.67 -46.60 64.49
N ASP A 278 -46.81 -47.25 64.23
CA ASP A 278 -47.63 -47.28 63.01
C ASP A 278 -48.03 -45.89 62.42
N GLU A 279 -47.90 -44.83 63.20
CA GLU A 279 -48.31 -43.47 62.81
C GLU A 279 -47.30 -42.79 61.88
N ALA A 280 -46.01 -43.04 62.06
CA ALA A 280 -44.94 -42.56 61.17
C ALA A 280 -45.02 -43.24 59.78
N ASN A 281 -45.49 -44.48 59.73
CA ASN A 281 -45.69 -45.23 58.49
C ASN A 281 -46.85 -44.66 57.66
N LYS A 282 -47.91 -44.15 58.29
CA LYS A 282 -49.03 -43.49 57.60
C LYS A 282 -48.64 -42.12 57.04
N GLU A 283 -47.89 -41.32 57.80
CA GLU A 283 -47.37 -40.02 57.35
C GLU A 283 -46.45 -40.19 56.12
N ALA A 284 -45.54 -41.18 56.18
CA ALA A 284 -44.67 -41.52 55.06
C ALA A 284 -45.45 -41.97 53.82
N ALA A 285 -46.52 -42.76 53.98
CA ALA A 285 -47.37 -43.19 52.87
C ALA A 285 -48.09 -42.00 52.19
N LYS A 286 -48.50 -40.99 52.96
CA LYS A 286 -49.14 -39.77 52.42
C LYS A 286 -48.17 -38.91 51.62
N GLN A 287 -46.96 -38.70 52.14
CA GLN A 287 -45.90 -37.96 51.42
C GLN A 287 -45.51 -38.67 50.11
N LEU A 288 -45.48 -40.00 50.12
CA LEU A 288 -45.20 -40.81 48.94
C LEU A 288 -46.29 -40.67 47.86
N ALA A 289 -47.56 -40.57 48.26
CA ALA A 289 -48.66 -40.31 47.34
C ALA A 289 -48.58 -38.90 46.71
N GLU A 290 -48.21 -37.87 47.49
CA GLU A 290 -48.03 -36.51 46.99
C GLU A 290 -46.87 -36.42 45.99
N LEU A 291 -45.74 -37.07 46.30
CA LEU A 291 -44.59 -37.13 45.39
C LEU A 291 -44.93 -37.84 44.08
N LYS A 292 -45.74 -38.91 44.12
CA LYS A 292 -46.23 -39.58 42.91
C LYS A 292 -47.10 -38.67 42.04
N PHE A 293 -47.97 -37.86 42.65
CA PHE A 293 -48.79 -36.91 41.90
C PHE A 293 -47.95 -35.82 41.23
N LYS A 294 -47.00 -35.22 41.96
CA LYS A 294 -46.07 -34.22 41.41
C LYS A 294 -45.21 -34.79 40.28
N LEU A 295 -44.78 -36.05 40.42
CA LEU A 295 -44.05 -36.75 39.36
C LEU A 295 -44.90 -36.89 38.10
N GLN A 296 -46.16 -37.32 38.23
CA GLN A 296 -47.08 -37.46 37.10
C GLN A 296 -47.37 -36.13 36.39
N GLU A 297 -47.48 -35.04 37.16
CA GLU A 297 -47.65 -33.69 36.61
C GLU A 297 -46.41 -33.23 35.83
N ALA A 298 -45.22 -33.43 36.39
CA ALA A 298 -43.95 -33.15 35.72
C ALA A 298 -43.75 -33.99 34.45
N GLU A 299 -44.14 -35.27 34.45
CA GLU A 299 -44.09 -36.14 33.27
C GLU A 299 -45.01 -35.63 32.14
N ARG A 300 -46.19 -35.12 32.49
CA ARG A 300 -47.12 -34.50 31.53
C ARG A 300 -46.55 -33.21 30.93
N GLU A 301 -45.97 -32.34 31.76
CA GLU A 301 -45.31 -31.11 31.29
C GLU A 301 -44.11 -31.41 30.40
N ASN A 302 -43.30 -32.41 30.74
CA ASN A 302 -42.18 -32.85 29.93
C ASN A 302 -42.63 -33.28 28.52
N THR A 303 -43.73 -34.04 28.44
CA THR A 303 -44.33 -34.43 27.15
C THR A 303 -44.78 -33.22 26.32
N ASN A 304 -45.36 -32.20 26.97
CA ASN A 304 -45.76 -30.95 26.29
C ASN A 304 -44.55 -30.15 25.78
N HIS A 305 -43.48 -30.06 26.58
CA HIS A 305 -42.24 -29.40 26.18
C HIS A 305 -41.58 -30.12 25.01
N GLN A 306 -41.52 -31.46 25.03
CA GLN A 306 -41.02 -32.25 23.90
C GLN A 306 -41.80 -31.97 22.62
N GLY A 307 -43.14 -31.91 22.67
CA GLY A 307 -43.95 -31.54 21.51
C GLY A 307 -43.67 -30.12 20.99
N SER A 308 -43.37 -29.18 21.88
CA SER A 308 -43.00 -27.81 21.51
C SER A 308 -41.62 -27.74 20.86
N ILE A 309 -40.64 -28.48 21.40
CA ILE A 309 -39.30 -28.62 20.82
C ILE A 309 -39.38 -29.16 19.40
N ILE A 310 -40.13 -30.25 19.16
CA ILE A 310 -40.28 -30.84 17.82
C ILE A 310 -40.84 -29.82 16.80
N ARG A 311 -41.81 -29.00 17.20
CA ARG A 311 -42.37 -27.96 16.32
C ARG A 311 -41.35 -26.88 16.00
N VAL A 312 -40.62 -26.38 16.99
CA VAL A 312 -39.59 -25.35 16.82
C VAL A 312 -38.42 -25.88 15.99
N GLU A 313 -37.96 -27.11 16.24
CA GLU A 313 -36.93 -27.76 15.43
C GLU A 313 -37.37 -27.93 13.97
N GLY A 314 -38.64 -28.28 13.75
CA GLY A 314 -39.22 -28.34 12.41
C GLY A 314 -39.23 -26.97 11.70
N GLN A 315 -39.53 -25.89 12.42
CA GLN A 315 -39.45 -24.52 11.88
C GLN A 315 -37.99 -24.14 11.58
N MET A 316 -37.07 -24.41 12.50
CA MET A 316 -35.64 -24.12 12.34
C MET A 316 -35.05 -24.83 11.12
N LYS A 317 -35.39 -26.10 10.90
CA LYS A 317 -34.98 -26.85 9.69
C LYS A 317 -35.47 -26.19 8.41
N ARG A 318 -36.72 -25.71 8.37
CA ARG A 318 -37.27 -25.01 7.20
C ARG A 318 -36.59 -23.66 6.96
N PHE A 319 -36.37 -22.87 8.01
CA PHE A 319 -35.66 -21.60 7.88
C PHE A 319 -34.21 -21.78 7.43
N LYS A 320 -33.53 -22.80 7.94
CA LYS A 320 -32.18 -23.15 7.51
C LYS A 320 -32.14 -23.49 6.02
N ALA A 321 -33.01 -24.39 5.56
CA ALA A 321 -33.07 -24.77 4.15
C ALA A 321 -33.41 -23.56 3.24
N ASN A 322 -34.29 -22.66 3.69
CA ASN A 322 -34.61 -21.43 2.97
C ASN A 322 -33.41 -20.46 2.90
N ALA A 323 -32.66 -20.32 4.00
CA ALA A 323 -31.46 -19.50 4.01
C ALA A 323 -30.38 -20.05 3.06
N GLU A 324 -30.13 -21.37 3.08
CA GLU A 324 -29.19 -22.03 2.17
C GLU A 324 -29.59 -21.86 0.69
N ALA A 325 -30.89 -21.93 0.38
CA ALA A 325 -31.40 -21.67 -0.96
C ALA A 325 -31.16 -20.22 -1.42
N LEU A 326 -31.43 -19.24 -0.56
CA LEU A 326 -31.20 -17.82 -0.85
C LEU A 326 -29.72 -17.48 -1.00
N GLU A 327 -28.84 -18.12 -0.22
CA GLU A 327 -27.38 -17.97 -0.36
C GLU A 327 -26.91 -18.47 -1.73
N LYS A 328 -27.43 -19.63 -2.18
CA LYS A 328 -27.12 -20.15 -3.50
C LYS A 328 -27.59 -19.22 -4.62
N GLU A 329 -28.82 -18.71 -4.53
CA GLU A 329 -29.37 -17.75 -5.50
C GLU A 329 -28.54 -16.44 -5.54
N LEU A 330 -28.10 -15.95 -4.38
CA LEU A 330 -27.24 -14.77 -4.30
C LEU A 330 -25.91 -14.97 -5.04
N ASP A 331 -25.30 -16.15 -4.91
CA ASP A 331 -24.04 -16.46 -5.59
C ASP A 331 -24.23 -16.63 -7.10
N GLU A 332 -25.36 -17.20 -7.54
CA GLU A 332 -25.75 -17.24 -8.96
C GLU A 332 -25.93 -15.81 -9.52
N VAL A 333 -26.62 -14.92 -8.81
CA VAL A 333 -26.78 -13.51 -9.23
C VAL A 333 -25.43 -12.78 -9.27
N LYS A 334 -24.53 -13.02 -8.31
CA LYS A 334 -23.18 -12.43 -8.31
C LYS A 334 -22.37 -12.88 -9.51
N THR A 335 -22.43 -14.17 -9.86
CA THR A 335 -21.70 -14.71 -11.03
C THR A 335 -22.27 -14.15 -12.33
N GLN A 336 -23.60 -14.10 -12.49
CA GLN A 336 -24.26 -13.46 -13.62
C GLN A 336 -23.89 -11.97 -13.73
N ASN A 337 -23.86 -11.23 -12.62
CA ASN A 337 -23.49 -9.81 -12.62
C ASN A 337 -22.04 -9.60 -13.07
N ARG A 338 -21.12 -10.50 -12.69
CA ARG A 338 -19.73 -10.46 -13.16
C ARG A 338 -19.65 -10.73 -14.65
N GLN A 339 -20.41 -11.70 -15.15
CA GLN A 339 -20.46 -12.04 -16.57
C GLN A 339 -21.02 -10.87 -17.40
N LEU A 340 -22.16 -10.31 -17.01
CA LEU A 340 -22.75 -9.15 -17.69
C LEU A 340 -21.84 -7.93 -17.70
N LYS A 341 -21.08 -7.69 -16.61
CA LYS A 341 -20.07 -6.62 -16.57
C LYS A 341 -18.90 -6.86 -17.52
N LYS A 342 -18.52 -8.12 -17.75
CA LYS A 342 -17.51 -8.48 -18.73
C LYS A 342 -18.06 -8.26 -20.14
N ASP A 343 -19.23 -8.80 -20.42
CA ASP A 343 -19.88 -8.67 -21.74
C ASP A 343 -20.12 -7.19 -22.10
N LEU A 344 -20.53 -6.37 -21.14
CA LEU A 344 -20.69 -4.92 -21.33
C LEU A 344 -19.37 -4.27 -21.79
N ARG A 345 -18.25 -4.56 -21.12
CA ARG A 345 -16.93 -4.02 -21.48
C ARG A 345 -16.50 -4.49 -22.87
N ASP A 346 -16.73 -5.76 -23.18
CA ASP A 346 -16.38 -6.32 -24.49
C ASP A 346 -17.19 -5.64 -25.60
N LYS A 347 -18.48 -5.32 -25.34
CA LYS A 347 -19.33 -4.55 -26.27
C LYS A 347 -18.94 -3.08 -26.36
N GLU A 348 -18.53 -2.45 -25.27
CA GLU A 348 -18.01 -1.06 -25.26
C GLU A 348 -16.73 -0.96 -26.08
N ASN A 349 -15.78 -1.88 -25.89
CA ASN A 349 -14.56 -1.94 -26.69
C ASN A 349 -14.86 -2.12 -28.19
N ALA A 350 -15.75 -3.07 -28.53
CA ALA A 350 -16.16 -3.27 -29.92
C ALA A 350 -16.85 -2.03 -30.52
N LEU A 351 -17.64 -1.30 -29.73
CA LEU A 351 -18.27 -0.05 -30.16
C LEU A 351 -17.21 1.03 -30.45
N ASP A 352 -16.20 1.16 -29.61
CA ASP A 352 -15.15 2.17 -29.78
C ASP A 352 -14.25 1.84 -30.99
N GLU A 353 -13.92 0.57 -31.23
CA GLU A 353 -13.28 0.12 -32.48
C GLU A 353 -14.11 0.52 -33.70
N GLN A 354 -15.42 0.27 -33.68
CA GLN A 354 -16.32 0.66 -34.78
C GLN A 354 -16.44 2.18 -34.94
N LYS A 355 -16.35 2.97 -33.86
CA LYS A 355 -16.31 4.44 -33.96
C LYS A 355 -15.02 4.92 -34.61
N GLU A 356 -13.88 4.32 -34.27
CA GLU A 356 -12.59 4.64 -34.92
C GLU A 356 -12.63 4.30 -36.41
N THR A 357 -13.09 3.11 -36.78
CA THR A 357 -13.22 2.73 -38.19
C THR A 357 -14.14 3.69 -38.94
N ASN A 358 -15.28 4.08 -38.34
CA ASN A 358 -16.20 5.04 -38.92
C ASN A 358 -15.54 6.43 -39.09
N LYS A 359 -14.81 6.91 -38.08
CA LYS A 359 -14.07 8.18 -38.15
C LYS A 359 -13.04 8.18 -39.28
N HIS A 360 -12.33 7.06 -39.48
CA HIS A 360 -11.40 6.90 -40.59
C HIS A 360 -12.10 6.94 -41.95
N LEU A 361 -13.25 6.27 -42.08
CA LEU A 361 -14.07 6.29 -43.29
C LEU A 361 -14.62 7.69 -43.59
N GLN A 362 -15.12 8.40 -42.59
CA GLN A 362 -15.58 9.78 -42.71
C GLN A 362 -14.46 10.71 -43.20
N SER A 363 -13.27 10.61 -42.59
CA SER A 363 -12.09 11.39 -43.00
C SER A 363 -11.70 11.11 -44.46
N ARG A 364 -11.82 9.86 -44.91
CA ARG A 364 -11.54 9.47 -46.30
C ARG A 364 -12.60 10.00 -47.26
N LEU A 365 -13.88 9.95 -46.90
CA LEU A 365 -14.97 10.53 -47.68
C LEU A 365 -14.83 12.06 -47.81
N GLU A 366 -14.42 12.73 -46.75
CA GLU A 366 -14.19 14.19 -46.75
C GLU A 366 -13.04 14.57 -47.70
N LYS A 367 -11.94 13.80 -47.70
CA LYS A 367 -10.87 13.97 -48.70
C LYS A 367 -11.38 13.83 -50.13
N TYR A 368 -12.22 12.83 -50.43
CA TYR A 368 -12.80 12.66 -51.76
C TYR A 368 -13.77 13.79 -52.12
N ARG A 369 -14.58 14.29 -51.18
CA ARG A 369 -15.44 15.46 -51.39
C ARG A 369 -14.62 16.70 -51.74
N ASN A 370 -13.54 16.95 -51.00
CA ASN A 370 -12.65 18.11 -51.23
C ASN A 370 -11.89 18.01 -52.57
N GLN A 371 -11.54 16.79 -53.01
CA GLN A 371 -10.96 16.58 -54.35
C GLN A 371 -11.97 16.84 -55.47
N ARG A 372 -13.25 16.47 -55.29
CA ARG A 372 -14.31 16.70 -56.27
C ARG A 372 -14.80 18.15 -56.34
N ALA A 373 -14.57 18.94 -55.28
CA ALA A 373 -14.98 20.33 -55.17
C ALA A 373 -13.94 21.34 -55.71
N ARG A 374 -12.76 20.91 -56.16
CA ARG A 374 -11.83 21.80 -56.88
C ARG A 374 -12.34 22.01 -58.32
N PRO A 375 -12.65 23.25 -58.74
CA PRO A 375 -12.92 23.53 -60.15
C PRO A 375 -11.65 23.31 -60.97
N LEU A 376 -11.81 22.78 -62.18
CA LEU A 376 -10.76 22.59 -63.19
C LEU A 376 -10.09 23.91 -63.58
#